data_AF-A0A1H4L2B1-F1
#
_entry.id   AF-A0A1H4L2B1-F1
#
_cell.length_a   1.000
_cell.length_b   1.000
_cell.length_c   1.000
_cell.angle_alpha   90.00
_cell.angle_beta   90.00
_cell.angle_gamma   90.00
#
_symmetry.space_group_name_H-M   'P 1'
#
loop_
_entity.id
_entity.type
_entity.pdbx_description
1 polymer ?
#
loop_
_entity_poly.entity_id
_entity_poly.type
_entity_poly.pdbx_seq_one_letter_code
_entity_poly.pdbx_strand_id
1 'polypeptide(L)'
;MAQAEAQDSTFQTTRYLCERGVEVPVTYVNAPDLSLAVLNVEGTQITLEIETSASGARYGWPSDGAHYIWWTKGETAFLMWSEGGEEKTILDGCQQQ
;
A
#
# COMPACT_ATOMS: atom_id res chain seq x y z
N MET A 1 31.15 -9.35 -8.12
CA MET A 1 29.68 -9.40 -7.97
C MET A 1 29.28 -8.00 -7.52
N ALA A 2 28.58 -7.26 -8.38
CA ALA A 2 28.32 -5.84 -8.22
C ALA A 2 27.35 -5.63 -7.04
N GLN A 3 27.84 -4.96 -5.99
CA GLN A 3 27.00 -4.38 -4.95
C GLN A 3 26.41 -3.11 -5.56
N ALA A 4 25.13 -3.14 -5.90
CA ALA A 4 24.42 -1.93 -6.28
C ALA A 4 24.34 -1.03 -5.04
N GLU A 5 24.89 0.18 -5.16
CA GLU A 5 24.79 1.24 -4.17
C GLU A 5 23.32 1.67 -4.05
N ALA A 6 22.57 1.04 -3.13
CA ALA A 6 21.23 1.50 -2.79
C ALA A 6 21.36 2.78 -1.96
N GLN A 7 21.33 3.92 -2.65
CA GLN A 7 21.25 5.26 -2.07
C GLN A 7 19.99 5.34 -1.19
N ASP A 8 20.16 5.39 0.13
CA ASP A 8 19.20 5.75 1.20
C ASP A 8 17.74 5.23 1.08
N SER A 9 17.52 4.12 0.38
CA SER A 9 16.19 3.55 0.15
C SER A 9 15.92 2.49 1.21
N THR A 10 14.93 2.73 2.07
CA THR A 10 14.52 1.76 3.10
C THR A 10 13.36 0.93 2.59
N PHE A 11 13.50 -0.38 2.73
CA PHE A 11 12.47 -1.37 2.39
C PHE A 11 11.95 -1.98 3.68
N GLN A 12 10.65 -1.84 3.94
CA GLN A 12 9.99 -2.38 5.13
C GLN A 12 8.82 -3.26 4.69
N THR A 13 8.93 -4.57 4.90
CA THR A 13 7.85 -5.50 4.56
C THR A 13 7.03 -5.81 5.80
N THR A 14 5.76 -5.45 5.76
CA THR A 14 4.78 -5.65 6.83
C THR A 14 3.67 -6.56 6.31
N ARG A 15 3.28 -7.58 7.09
CA ARG A 15 2.12 -8.41 6.78
C ARG A 15 0.89 -7.84 7.45
N TYR A 16 -0.19 -7.70 6.71
CA TYR A 16 -1.48 -7.31 7.26
C TYR A 16 -2.46 -8.47 7.14
N LEU A 17 -3.17 -8.77 8.22
CA LEU A 17 -4.27 -9.74 8.22
C LEU A 17 -5.59 -8.98 8.23
N CYS A 18 -6.27 -9.00 7.09
CA CYS A 18 -7.57 -8.35 6.87
C CYS A 18 -8.74 -9.20 7.38
N GLU A 19 -9.91 -8.56 7.43
CA GLU A 19 -11.16 -9.29 7.59
C GLU A 19 -11.27 -10.41 6.53
N ARG A 20 -11.95 -11.50 6.89
CA ARG A 20 -12.06 -12.75 6.09
C ARG A 20 -10.79 -13.62 6.08
N GLY A 21 -9.75 -13.25 6.81
CA GLY A 21 -8.51 -14.04 6.92
C GLY A 21 -7.60 -13.89 5.70
N VAL A 22 -7.71 -12.77 4.98
CA VAL A 22 -6.87 -12.45 3.84
C VAL A 22 -5.55 -11.87 4.35
N GLU A 23 -4.44 -12.52 4.02
CA GLU A 23 -3.11 -11.98 4.30
C GLU A 23 -2.64 -11.12 3.12
N VAL A 24 -2.30 -9.87 3.41
CA VAL A 24 -1.78 -8.90 2.44
C VAL A 24 -0.39 -8.48 2.90
N PRO A 25 0.68 -9.11 2.40
CA PRO A 25 2.03 -8.61 2.57
C PRO A 25 2.21 -7.31 1.78
N VAL A 26 2.67 -6.27 2.47
CA VAL A 26 2.93 -4.94 1.93
C VAL A 26 4.38 -4.59 2.14
N THR A 27 5.08 -4.19 1.09
CA THR A 27 6.45 -3.68 1.17
C THR A 27 6.43 -2.17 0.95
N TYR A 28 6.72 -1.43 2.00
CA TYR A 28 6.94 0.01 1.94
C TYR A 28 8.35 0.30 1.47
N VAL A 29 8.46 1.07 0.41
CA VAL A 29 9.72 1.55 -0.14
C VAL A 29 9.76 3.04 0.13
N ASN A 30 10.61 3.48 1.06
CA ASN A 30 10.81 4.90 1.32
C ASN A 30 12.19 5.28 0.79
N ALA A 31 12.21 6.16 -0.20
CA ALA A 31 13.38 6.79 -0.77
C ALA A 31 13.37 8.31 -0.43
N PRO A 32 14.48 9.03 -0.66
CA PRO A 32 14.59 10.45 -0.30
C PRO A 32 13.53 11.35 -0.94
N ASP A 33 13.04 10.96 -2.12
CA ASP A 33 12.15 11.74 -2.99
C ASP A 33 10.78 11.10 -3.22
N LEU A 34 10.58 9.83 -2.82
CA LEU A 34 9.35 9.09 -3.05
C LEU A 34 9.09 8.02 -1.99
N SER A 35 7.81 7.74 -1.73
CA SER A 35 7.37 6.60 -0.92
C SER A 35 6.36 5.76 -1.68
N LEU A 36 6.59 4.46 -1.76
CA LEU A 36 5.74 3.49 -2.45
C LEU A 36 5.26 2.41 -1.48
N ALA A 37 4.07 1.89 -1.71
CA ALA A 37 3.57 0.68 -1.08
C ALA A 37 3.34 -0.39 -2.15
N VAL A 38 4.04 -1.51 -2.02
CA VAL A 38 3.88 -2.67 -2.91
C VAL A 38 3.12 -3.75 -2.16
N LEU A 39 1.84 -3.91 -2.48
CA LEU A 39 0.97 -4.92 -1.91
C LEU A 39 1.02 -6.19 -2.76
N ASN A 40 0.92 -7.36 -2.13
CA ASN A 40 0.65 -8.60 -2.84
C ASN A 40 -0.68 -9.19 -2.33
N VAL A 41 -1.70 -9.18 -3.17
CA VAL A 41 -3.05 -9.66 -2.85
C VAL A 41 -3.36 -10.83 -3.78
N GLU A 42 -3.57 -12.03 -3.23
CA GLU A 42 -3.90 -13.24 -4.00
C GLU A 42 -2.92 -13.53 -5.16
N GLY A 43 -1.63 -13.23 -4.98
CA GLY A 43 -0.59 -13.41 -6.00
C GLY A 43 -0.48 -12.27 -7.01
N THR A 44 -1.35 -11.26 -6.93
CA THR A 44 -1.28 -10.04 -7.74
C THR A 44 -0.47 -8.98 -7.00
N GLN A 45 0.58 -8.47 -7.64
CA GLN A 45 1.36 -7.36 -7.11
C GLN A 45 0.75 -6.03 -7.54
N ILE A 46 0.50 -5.15 -6.58
CA ILE A 46 -0.09 -3.82 -6.77
C ILE A 46 0.90 -2.82 -6.20
N THR A 47 1.37 -1.88 -7.02
CA THR A 47 2.26 -0.80 -6.60
C THR A 47 1.48 0.49 -6.52
N LEU A 48 1.54 1.16 -5.38
CA LEU A 48 0.84 2.41 -5.10
C LEU A 48 1.83 3.46 -4.61
N GLU A 49 1.59 4.71 -4.97
CA GLU A 49 2.41 5.86 -4.57
C GLU A 49 1.79 6.55 -3.36
N ILE A 50 2.61 7.13 -2.48
CA ILE A 50 2.10 7.90 -1.35
C ILE A 50 1.31 9.12 -1.86
N GLU A 51 0.11 9.30 -1.33
CA GLU A 51 -0.74 10.45 -1.57
C GLU A 51 -0.85 11.32 -0.32
N THR A 52 -1.14 12.60 -0.51
CA THR A 52 -1.38 13.51 0.61
C THR A 52 -2.72 13.17 1.25
N SER A 53 -2.70 12.73 2.51
CA SER A 53 -3.91 12.43 3.29
C SER A 53 -4.01 13.23 4.57
N ALA A 54 -5.24 13.54 5.00
CA ALA A 54 -5.48 14.29 6.23
C ALA A 54 -5.04 13.56 7.51
N SER A 55 -5.04 12.22 7.50
CA SER A 55 -4.58 11.39 8.62
C SER A 55 -4.15 10.01 8.15
N GLY A 56 -3.03 9.52 8.67
CA GLY A 56 -2.45 8.23 8.26
C GLY A 56 -1.62 8.36 6.99
N ALA A 57 -1.32 7.22 6.37
CA ALA A 57 -0.64 7.16 5.09
C ALA A 57 -1.56 6.53 4.05
N ARG A 58 -1.98 7.34 3.08
CA ARG A 58 -2.78 6.88 1.95
C ARG A 58 -1.87 6.68 0.76
N TYR A 59 -1.99 5.55 0.10
CA TYR A 59 -1.27 5.22 -1.12
C TYR A 59 -2.28 4.93 -2.21
N GLY A 60 -2.12 5.54 -3.37
CA GLY A 60 -3.00 5.36 -4.52
C GLY A 60 -2.20 5.36 -5.80
N TRP A 61 -2.81 4.86 -6.87
CA TRP A 61 -2.22 4.97 -8.20
C TRP A 61 -2.85 6.17 -8.92
N PRO A 62 -2.06 7.15 -9.38
CA PRO A 62 -2.57 8.31 -10.09
C PRO A 62 -3.04 7.91 -11.49
N SER A 63 -4.25 7.36 -11.59
CA SER A 63 -4.91 7.01 -12.84
C SER A 63 -6.31 7.56 -12.89
N ASP A 64 -6.71 8.03 -14.07
CA ASP A 64 -8.06 8.49 -14.37
C ASP A 64 -9.10 7.34 -14.42
N GLY A 65 -8.64 6.10 -14.30
CA GLY A 65 -9.46 4.89 -14.31
C GLY A 65 -9.62 4.25 -12.93
N ALA A 66 -9.94 2.97 -12.95
CA ALA A 66 -10.12 2.19 -11.73
C ALA A 66 -8.76 1.81 -11.11
N HIS A 67 -8.57 2.13 -9.83
CA HIS A 67 -7.33 1.90 -9.11
C HIS A 67 -7.56 1.49 -7.65
N TYR A 68 -6.57 0.80 -7.10
CA TYR A 68 -6.56 0.48 -5.67
C TYR A 68 -6.04 1.66 -4.86
N ILE A 69 -6.58 1.82 -3.66
CA ILE A 69 -6.10 2.74 -2.65
C ILE A 69 -5.82 1.94 -1.39
N TRP A 70 -4.60 2.01 -0.90
CA TRP A 70 -4.18 1.42 0.36
C TRP A 70 -4.05 2.52 1.40
N TRP A 71 -4.85 2.47 2.45
CA TRP A 71 -4.80 3.48 3.50
C TRP A 71 -4.46 2.83 4.83
N THR A 72 -3.35 3.26 5.43
CA THR A 72 -2.91 2.83 6.75
C THR A 72 -3.12 3.91 7.80
N LYS A 73 -3.49 3.48 9.00
CA LYS A 73 -3.74 4.32 10.16
C LYS A 73 -3.20 3.64 11.41
N GLY A 74 -1.95 3.96 11.76
CA GLY A 74 -1.26 3.30 12.87
C GLY A 74 -0.99 1.83 12.52
N GLU A 75 -1.50 0.90 13.33
CA GLU A 75 -1.32 -0.54 13.15
C GLU A 75 -2.40 -1.19 12.26
N THR A 76 -3.40 -0.40 11.85
CA THR A 76 -4.49 -0.88 10.99
C THR A 76 -4.37 -0.34 9.57
N ALA A 77 -4.95 -1.07 8.63
CA ALA A 77 -5.03 -0.68 7.23
C ALA A 77 -6.35 -1.14 6.61
N PHE A 78 -6.69 -0.54 5.48
CA PHE A 78 -7.84 -0.93 4.67
C PHE A 78 -7.52 -0.70 3.20
N LEU A 79 -8.00 -1.62 2.36
CA LEU A 79 -7.89 -1.57 0.91
C LEU A 79 -9.21 -1.06 0.35
N MET A 80 -9.14 -0.02 -0.48
CA MET A 80 -10.28 0.52 -1.20
C MET A 80 -10.04 0.42 -2.70
N TRP A 81 -11.11 0.42 -3.46
CA TRP A 81 -11.13 0.47 -4.91
C TRP A 81 -11.80 1.77 -5.31
N SER A 82 -11.08 2.62 -6.04
CA SER A 82 -11.63 3.83 -6.64
C SER A 82 -11.91 3.57 -8.11
N GLU A 83 -13.13 3.82 -8.57
CA GLU A 83 -13.52 3.73 -9.97
C GLU A 83 -14.48 4.85 -10.31
N GLY A 84 -14.16 5.67 -11.32
CA GLY A 84 -15.04 6.76 -11.76
C GLY A 84 -15.33 7.82 -10.68
N GLY A 85 -14.49 7.94 -9.65
CA GLY A 85 -14.68 8.85 -8.52
C GLY A 85 -15.47 8.26 -7.34
N GLU A 86 -15.91 7.00 -7.42
CA GLU A 86 -16.49 6.29 -6.28
C GLU A 86 -15.44 5.42 -5.59
N GLU A 87 -15.28 5.60 -4.27
CA GLU A 87 -14.40 4.79 -3.43
C GLU A 87 -15.19 3.70 -2.70
N LYS A 88 -14.80 2.45 -2.89
CA LYS A 88 -15.41 1.29 -2.24
C LYS A 88 -14.39 0.52 -1.42
N THR A 89 -14.63 0.34 -0.13
CA THR A 89 -13.81 -0.53 0.71
C THR A 89 -13.92 -1.98 0.24
N ILE A 90 -12.78 -2.57 -0.08
CA ILE A 90 -12.65 -3.98 -0.48
C ILE A 90 -12.24 -4.85 0.70
N LEU A 91 -11.30 -4.35 1.52
CA LEU A 91 -10.84 -5.00 2.76
C LEU A 91 -10.77 -3.95 3.87
N ASP A 92 -11.46 -4.20 4.98
CA ASP A 92 -11.34 -3.43 6.21
C ASP A 92 -10.62 -4.23 7.30
N GLY A 93 -10.26 -3.56 8.40
CA GLY A 93 -9.78 -4.18 9.61
C GLY A 93 -8.44 -4.87 9.48
N CYS A 94 -7.62 -4.54 8.47
CA CYS A 94 -6.33 -5.18 8.26
C CYS A 94 -5.37 -4.83 9.39
N GLN A 95 -5.04 -5.80 10.24
CA GLN A 95 -4.12 -5.61 11.36
C GLN A 95 -2.72 -6.01 10.95
N GLN A 96 -1.75 -5.15 11.21
CA GLN A 96 -0.34 -5.51 11.13
C GLN A 96 -0.05 -6.72 12.04
N GLN A 97 0.68 -7.70 11.51
CA GLN A 97 1.20 -8.87 12.22
C GLN A 97 2.70 -8.73 12.50
#